data_AF-A0A833UU84-F1
#
_entry.id   AF-A0A833UU84-F1
#
_cell.length_a   1.000
_cell.length_b   1.000
_cell.length_c   1.000
_cell.angle_alpha   90.00
_cell.angle_beta   90.00
_cell.angle_gamma   90.00
#
_symmetry.space_group_name_H-M   'P 1'
#
loop_
_entity.id
_entity.type
_entity.pdbx_description
1 polymer ?
#
loop_
_entity_poly.entity_id
_entity_poly.type
_entity_poly.pdbx_seq_one_letter_code
_entity_poly.pdbx_strand_id
1 'polypeptide(L)'
;MKLFLDCEFNGFGGELISLALVDEHHQSFYEVLECPNPVDWVKDHVIPRLNQPPIQLKQFQSRLQIFLFQYEQIEIIADWPEDFALFMRTLVLSAGKCIRTPPLSMQLWMQDPIETHVPSQNPHNALADAEALKLSYFNALRLV
;
A
#
# COMPACT_ATOMS: atom_id res chain seq x y z
N MET A 1 -13.16 7.20 -5.31
CA MET A 1 -11.78 7.12 -5.81
C MET A 1 -11.25 5.73 -5.55
N LYS A 2 -10.66 5.06 -6.54
CA LYS A 2 -9.91 3.81 -6.30
C LYS A 2 -8.51 4.13 -5.84
N LEU A 3 -8.06 3.46 -4.78
CA LEU A 3 -6.70 3.56 -4.26
C LEU A 3 -6.07 2.17 -4.30
N PHE A 4 -5.00 2.04 -5.09
CA PHE A 4 -4.24 0.81 -5.25
C PHE A 4 -3.21 0.73 -4.12
N LEU A 5 -3.32 -0.31 -3.33
CA LEU A 5 -2.55 -0.55 -2.12
C LEU A 5 -1.51 -1.63 -2.40
N ASP A 6 -0.31 -1.37 -1.90
CA ASP A 6 0.74 -2.37 -1.72
C ASP A 6 1.49 -2.05 -0.41
N CYS A 7 2.01 -3.08 0.25
CA CYS A 7 2.83 -2.95 1.44
C CYS A 7 4.10 -3.80 1.34
N GLU A 8 5.18 -3.24 1.89
CA GLU A 8 6.36 -4.03 2.27
C GLU A 8 6.33 -4.28 3.77
N PHE A 9 6.66 -5.49 4.20
CA PHE A 9 6.59 -5.90 5.61
C PHE A 9 7.67 -6.92 5.96
N ASN A 10 7.98 -7.02 7.26
CA ASN A 10 9.15 -7.75 7.74
C ASN A 10 8.93 -9.27 7.85
N GLY A 11 8.76 -9.94 6.72
CA GLY A 11 8.45 -11.37 6.64
C GLY A 11 7.00 -11.70 6.99
N PHE A 12 6.61 -12.97 6.83
CA PHE A 12 5.23 -13.42 7.03
C PHE A 12 4.68 -13.07 8.43
N GLY A 13 3.56 -12.35 8.49
CA GLY A 13 2.95 -11.87 9.73
C GLY A 13 3.72 -10.73 10.40
N GLY A 14 4.68 -10.13 9.69
CA GLY A 14 5.61 -9.15 10.20
C GLY A 14 5.03 -7.74 10.38
N GLU A 15 5.92 -6.84 10.81
CA GLU A 15 5.59 -5.43 10.92
C GLU A 15 5.71 -4.70 9.58
N LEU A 16 4.85 -3.69 9.40
CA LEU A 16 4.86 -2.83 8.22
C LEU A 16 6.20 -2.08 8.09
N ILE A 17 6.78 -2.09 6.89
CA ILE A 17 7.99 -1.36 6.53
C ILE A 17 7.65 -0.17 5.64
N SER A 18 6.82 -0.35 4.62
CA SER A 18 6.33 0.76 3.81
C SER A 18 4.93 0.48 3.27
N LEU A 19 4.16 1.54 3.05
CA LEU A 19 2.82 1.45 2.49
C LEU A 19 2.67 2.47 1.39
N ALA A 20 2.09 2.05 0.28
CA ALA A 20 1.68 2.94 -0.78
C ALA A 20 0.17 2.93 -1.00
N LEU A 21 -0.37 4.08 -1.36
CA LEU A 21 -1.69 4.19 -1.97
C LEU A 21 -1.54 5.04 -3.22
N VAL A 22 -1.93 4.51 -4.37
CA VAL A 22 -1.88 5.23 -5.66
C VAL A 22 -3.30 5.37 -6.18
N ASP A 23 -3.70 6.57 -6.56
CA ASP A 23 -5.03 6.81 -7.10
C ASP A 23 -5.09 6.71 -8.63
N GLU A 24 -6.32 6.81 -9.16
CA GLU A 24 -6.62 6.76 -10.60
C GLU A 24 -5.94 7.89 -11.39
N HIS A 25 -5.54 8.98 -10.72
CA HIS A 25 -4.96 10.19 -11.28
C HIS A 25 -3.46 10.37 -10.99
N HIS A 26 -2.78 9.31 -10.54
CA HIS A 26 -1.35 9.30 -10.19
C HIS A 26 -0.98 10.11 -8.95
N GLN A 27 -1.95 10.56 -8.16
CA GLN A 27 -1.66 11.04 -6.83
C GLN A 27 -1.33 9.84 -5.93
N SER A 28 -0.30 9.96 -5.11
CA SER A 28 0.13 8.87 -4.24
C SER A 28 0.44 9.31 -2.82
N PHE A 29 0.24 8.37 -1.91
CA PHE A 29 0.83 8.34 -0.57
C PHE A 29 1.90 7.26 -0.58
N TYR A 30 3.11 7.59 -0.13
CA TYR A 30 4.17 6.61 0.08
C TYR A 30 4.96 7.01 1.31
N GLU A 31 4.98 6.15 2.31
CA GLU A 31 5.71 6.39 3.54
C GLU A 31 6.38 5.11 4.07
N VAL A 32 7.51 5.30 4.73
CA VAL A 32 8.38 4.25 5.26
C VAL A 32 8.41 4.34 6.78
N LEU A 33 8.35 3.19 7.46
CA LEU A 33 8.53 3.02 8.90
C LEU A 33 9.87 2.34 9.19
N GLU A 34 10.34 2.48 10.42
CA GLU A 34 11.58 1.84 10.86
C GLU A 34 11.47 0.31 10.86
N CYS A 35 12.48 -0.36 10.32
CA CYS A 35 12.65 -1.81 10.39
C CYS A 35 14.00 -2.14 11.04
N PRO A 36 14.10 -2.19 12.37
CA PRO A 36 15.38 -2.33 13.06
C PRO A 36 16.01 -3.73 12.92
N ASN A 37 15.19 -4.78 12.78
CA ASN A 37 15.63 -6.17 12.69
C ASN A 37 15.02 -6.83 11.45
N PRO A 38 15.45 -6.44 10.23
CA PRO A 38 14.93 -7.04 9.02
C PRO A 38 15.36 -8.50 8.92
N VAL A 39 14.45 -9.38 8.49
CA VAL A 39 14.82 -10.74 8.06
C VAL A 39 15.74 -10.67 6.84
N ASP A 40 16.56 -11.69 6.62
CA ASP A 40 17.61 -11.66 5.59
C ASP A 40 17.09 -11.26 4.21
N TRP A 41 15.97 -11.85 3.78
CA TRP A 41 15.37 -11.52 2.49
C TRP A 41 14.95 -10.03 2.39
N VAL A 42 14.33 -9.50 3.44
CA VAL A 42 13.91 -8.08 3.50
C VAL A 42 15.11 -7.15 3.46
N LYS A 43 16.17 -7.49 4.19
CA LYS A 43 17.42 -6.73 4.22
C LYS A 43 18.05 -6.63 2.84
N ASP A 44 18.01 -7.70 2.06
CA ASP A 44 18.67 -7.79 0.76
C ASP A 44 17.80 -7.27 -0.39
N HIS A 45 16.48 -7.36 -0.28
CA HIS A 45 15.55 -7.08 -1.39
C HIS A 45 14.63 -5.89 -1.21
N VAL A 46 14.22 -5.56 0.04
CA VAL A 46 13.25 -4.50 0.33
C VAL A 46 13.94 -3.23 0.79
N ILE A 47 14.76 -3.30 1.86
CA ILE A 47 15.42 -2.12 2.46
C ILE A 47 16.20 -1.28 1.42
N PRO A 48 16.97 -1.87 0.49
CA PRO A 48 17.72 -1.11 -0.51
C PRO A 48 16.83 -0.37 -1.53
N ARG A 49 15.55 -0.74 -1.63
CA ARG A 49 14.60 -0.23 -2.64
C ARG A 49 13.63 0.81 -2.11
N LEU A 50 13.63 1.08 -0.81
CA LEU A 50 12.69 2.02 -0.18
C LEU A 50 12.82 3.44 -0.73
N ASN A 51 14.03 3.89 -1.08
CA ASN A 51 14.30 5.21 -1.66
C ASN A 51 13.74 6.41 -0.85
N GLN A 52 13.38 6.21 0.42
CA GLN A 52 12.84 7.21 1.32
C GLN A 52 13.26 6.89 2.75
N PRO A 53 13.71 7.88 3.56
CA PRO A 53 14.02 7.65 4.96
C PRO A 53 12.76 7.31 5.76
N PRO A 54 12.87 6.47 6.81
CA PRO A 54 11.74 6.14 7.66
C PRO A 54 11.27 7.35 8.48
N ILE A 55 9.98 7.35 8.81
CA ILE A 55 9.34 8.30 9.73
C ILE A 55 8.70 7.57 10.91
N GLN A 56 8.35 8.33 11.95
CA GLN A 56 7.64 7.78 13.10
C GLN A 56 6.20 7.42 12.74
N LEU A 57 5.67 6.34 13.33
CA LEU A 57 4.30 5.88 13.10
C LEU A 57 3.24 6.98 13.29
N LYS A 58 3.40 7.84 14.30
CA LYS A 58 2.46 8.96 14.53
C LYS A 58 2.45 9.95 13.36
N GLN A 59 3.62 10.23 12.78
CA GLN A 59 3.73 11.12 11.62
C GLN A 59 3.16 10.44 10.38
N PHE A 60 3.44 9.14 10.18
CA PHE A 60 2.85 8.31 9.14
C PHE A 60 1.32 8.38 9.19
N GLN A 61 0.73 8.09 10.35
CA GLN A 61 -0.73 8.11 10.55
C GLN A 61 -1.33 9.49 10.31
N SER A 62 -0.65 10.55 10.72
CA SER A 62 -1.10 11.93 10.47
C SER A 62 -1.11 12.26 8.97
N ARG A 63 -0.07 11.86 8.23
CA ARG A 63 0.02 12.06 6.78
C ARG A 63 -1.00 11.21 6.03
N LEU A 64 -1.16 9.96 6.42
CA LEU A 64 -2.16 9.05 5.86
C LEU A 64 -3.57 9.63 6.03
N GLN A 65 -3.90 10.12 7.23
CA GLN A 65 -5.16 10.79 7.47
C GLN A 65 -5.36 11.97 6.51
N ILE A 66 -4.38 12.87 6.40
CA ILE A 66 -4.46 14.04 5.50
C ILE A 66 -4.71 13.60 4.06
N PHE A 67 -3.99 12.59 3.57
CA PHE A 67 -4.16 12.05 2.23
C PHE A 67 -5.56 11.47 2.00
N LEU A 68 -6.05 10.60 2.88
CA LEU A 68 -7.36 9.98 2.73
C LEU A 68 -8.51 11.00 2.77
N PHE A 69 -8.36 12.09 3.53
CA PHE A 69 -9.35 13.16 3.64
C PHE A 69 -9.50 14.03 2.38
N GLN A 70 -8.67 13.82 1.36
CA GLN A 70 -8.81 14.52 0.08
C GLN A 70 -9.96 13.95 -0.78
N TYR A 71 -10.53 12.80 -0.39
CA TYR A 71 -11.54 12.10 -1.16
C TYR A 71 -12.88 12.02 -0.42
N GLU A 72 -13.99 12.06 -1.16
CA GLU A 72 -15.34 11.91 -0.59
C GLU A 72 -15.69 10.46 -0.25
N GLN A 73 -15.20 9.51 -1.04
CA GLN A 73 -15.33 8.06 -0.86
C GLN A 73 -14.13 7.36 -1.47
N ILE A 74 -13.64 6.31 -0.82
CA ILE A 74 -12.50 5.50 -1.27
C ILE A 74 -12.87 4.02 -1.38
N GLU A 75 -12.25 3.37 -2.35
CA GLU A 75 -12.22 1.92 -2.52
C GLU A 75 -10.75 1.50 -2.55
N ILE A 76 -10.31 0.72 -1.56
CA ILE A 76 -8.95 0.19 -1.52
C ILE A 76 -8.89 -1.09 -2.34
N ILE A 77 -7.95 -1.17 -3.27
CA ILE A 77 -7.73 -2.32 -4.15
C ILE A 77 -6.35 -2.87 -3.87
N ALA A 78 -6.27 -4.16 -3.54
CA ALA A 78 -5.01 -4.88 -3.37
C ALA A 78 -5.17 -6.29 -3.95
N ASP A 79 -4.07 -6.91 -4.35
CA ASP A 79 -4.00 -8.30 -4.79
C ASP A 79 -3.48 -9.24 -3.68
N TRP A 80 -2.98 -8.69 -2.57
CA TRP A 80 -2.53 -9.45 -1.41
C TRP A 80 -3.37 -9.17 -0.13
N PRO A 81 -3.83 -10.21 0.59
CA PRO A 81 -4.65 -10.02 1.80
C PRO A 81 -3.93 -9.35 2.97
N GLU A 82 -2.62 -9.59 3.12
CA GLU A 82 -1.84 -9.06 4.26
C GLU A 82 -1.72 -7.53 4.17
N ASP A 83 -1.74 -6.97 2.98
CA ASP A 83 -1.72 -5.52 2.78
C ASP A 83 -2.95 -4.87 3.39
N PHE A 84 -4.14 -5.47 3.24
CA PHE A 84 -5.34 -5.01 3.93
C PHE A 84 -5.19 -5.10 5.44
N ALA A 85 -4.65 -6.20 5.95
CA ALA A 85 -4.44 -6.37 7.39
C ALA A 85 -3.51 -5.28 7.95
N LEU A 86 -2.40 -5.00 7.25
CA LEU A 86 -1.43 -3.96 7.60
C LEU A 86 -2.04 -2.57 7.49
N PHE A 87 -2.67 -2.23 6.36
CA PHE A 87 -3.36 -0.96 6.17
C PHE A 87 -4.40 -0.72 7.28
N MET A 88 -5.30 -1.68 7.54
CA MET A 88 -6.31 -1.55 8.58
C MET A 88 -5.69 -1.42 9.98
N ARG A 89 -4.57 -2.11 10.25
CA ARG A 89 -3.80 -1.96 11.49
C ARG A 89 -3.24 -0.54 11.64
N THR A 90 -2.75 0.09 10.56
CA THR A 90 -2.27 1.48 10.62
C THR A 90 -3.36 2.49 10.96
N LEU A 91 -4.62 2.20 10.62
CA LEU A 91 -5.75 3.06 10.96
C LEU A 91 -6.06 3.07 12.46
N VAL A 92 -5.59 2.09 13.24
CA VAL A 92 -5.79 2.04 14.70
C VAL A 92 -4.74 2.93 15.38
N LEU A 93 -5.20 3.96 16.12
CA LEU A 93 -4.32 4.89 16.83
C LEU A 93 -4.03 4.42 18.26
N SER A 94 -5.04 3.90 18.93
CA SER A 94 -4.96 3.36 20.29
C SER A 94 -6.24 2.58 20.62
N ALA A 95 -6.35 2.04 21.83
CA ALA A 95 -7.59 1.45 22.32
C ALA A 95 -8.78 2.42 22.13
N GLY A 96 -9.79 1.98 21.36
CA GLY A 96 -11.00 2.75 21.07
C GLY A 96 -10.81 3.98 20.17
N LYS A 97 -9.65 4.17 19.52
CA LYS A 97 -9.39 5.30 18.62
C LYS A 97 -8.83 4.83 17.29
N CYS A 98 -9.37 5.37 16.20
CA CYS A 98 -8.88 5.16 14.85
C CYS A 98 -8.79 6.48 14.07
N ILE A 99 -8.04 6.46 12.97
CA ILE A 99 -8.11 7.48 11.93
C ILE A 99 -9.54 7.51 11.40
N ARG A 100 -10.14 8.70 11.33
CA ARG A 100 -11.41 8.87 10.63
C ARG A 100 -11.13 8.81 9.12
N THR A 101 -11.80 7.90 8.42
CA THR A 101 -11.71 7.80 6.96
C THR A 101 -12.98 8.37 6.32
N PRO A 102 -12.96 8.75 5.03
CA PRO A 102 -14.17 8.76 4.22
C PRO A 102 -14.80 7.35 4.19
N PRO A 103 -16.05 7.19 3.70
CA PRO A 103 -16.62 5.87 3.41
C PRO A 103 -15.62 5.02 2.64
N LEU A 104 -15.34 3.83 3.16
CA LEU A 104 -14.27 2.95 2.71
C LEU A 104 -14.85 1.58 2.35
N SER A 105 -14.58 1.13 1.13
CA SER A 105 -14.73 -0.28 0.72
C SER A 105 -13.36 -0.88 0.41
N MET A 106 -13.30 -2.22 0.37
CA MET A 106 -12.10 -2.97 -0.02
C MET A 106 -12.45 -3.99 -1.10
N GLN A 107 -11.63 -4.08 -2.13
CA GLN A 107 -11.70 -5.07 -3.19
C GLN A 107 -10.40 -5.87 -3.21
N LEU A 108 -10.44 -7.12 -2.74
CA LEU A 108 -9.36 -8.06 -2.99
C LEU A 108 -9.43 -8.51 -4.45
N TRP A 109 -8.50 -8.03 -5.25
CA TRP A 109 -8.45 -8.25 -6.69
C TRP A 109 -7.28 -9.15 -7.04
N MET A 110 -7.50 -10.45 -6.86
CA MET A 110 -6.55 -11.49 -7.26
C MET A 110 -6.70 -11.73 -8.77
N GLN A 111 -5.73 -11.28 -9.56
CA GLN A 111 -5.75 -11.50 -11.02
C GLN A 111 -5.52 -12.96 -11.41
N ASP A 112 -6.18 -13.33 -12.53
CA ASP A 112 -5.83 -14.47 -13.37
C ASP A 112 -6.36 -14.14 -14.79
N PRO A 113 -5.60 -13.41 -15.65
CA PRO A 113 -4.51 -14.02 -16.43
C PRO A 113 -3.31 -13.10 -16.78
N ILE A 114 -2.20 -13.74 -17.20
CA ILE A 114 -0.90 -13.17 -17.62
C ILE A 114 -1.00 -11.95 -18.56
N GLU A 115 -2.03 -11.87 -19.40
CA GLU A 115 -2.12 -10.89 -20.51
C GLU A 115 -2.33 -9.44 -20.05
N THR A 116 -2.85 -9.23 -18.84
CA THR A 116 -3.16 -7.89 -18.31
C THR A 116 -2.13 -7.37 -17.34
N HIS A 117 -1.21 -8.24 -16.91
CA HIS A 117 -0.19 -7.93 -15.91
C HIS A 117 0.83 -6.92 -16.44
N VAL A 118 0.98 -5.82 -15.72
CA VAL A 118 2.02 -4.83 -15.93
C VAL A 118 3.10 -5.05 -14.88
N PRO A 119 4.36 -5.33 -15.25
CA PRO A 119 5.42 -5.55 -14.28
C PRO A 119 5.81 -4.26 -13.57
N SER A 120 6.08 -4.38 -12.27
CA SER A 120 6.66 -3.30 -11.49
C SER A 120 8.02 -2.87 -12.04
N GLN A 121 8.21 -1.55 -12.10
CA GLN A 121 9.47 -0.94 -12.54
C GLN A 121 10.57 -1.04 -11.48
N ASN A 122 10.18 -1.21 -10.21
CA ASN A 122 11.09 -1.43 -9.10
C ASN A 122 10.46 -2.44 -8.12
N PRO A 123 10.48 -3.74 -8.43
CA PRO A 123 9.85 -4.75 -7.59
C PRO A 123 10.36 -4.71 -6.16
N HIS A 124 9.49 -4.93 -5.19
CA HIS A 124 9.74 -4.81 -3.75
C HIS A 124 9.89 -3.35 -3.28
N ASN A 125 9.13 -2.47 -3.92
CA ASN A 125 8.93 -1.09 -3.51
C ASN A 125 7.44 -0.80 -3.64
N ALA A 126 6.79 -0.61 -2.49
CA ALA A 126 5.33 -0.50 -2.47
C ALA A 126 4.74 0.56 -3.40
N LEU A 127 5.42 1.69 -3.63
CA LEU A 127 4.91 2.69 -4.58
C LEU A 127 4.94 2.17 -6.02
N ALA A 128 6.05 1.60 -6.45
CA ALA A 128 6.19 1.03 -7.79
C ALA A 128 5.25 -0.17 -8.01
N ASP A 129 5.07 -1.00 -6.97
CA ASP A 129 4.21 -2.18 -7.00
C ASP A 129 2.72 -1.76 -7.03
N ALA A 130 2.30 -0.78 -6.23
CA ALA A 130 0.95 -0.20 -6.30
C ALA A 130 0.66 0.48 -7.66
N GLU A 131 1.64 1.15 -8.27
CA GLU A 131 1.51 1.71 -9.62
C GLU A 131 1.31 0.60 -10.66
N ALA A 132 2.06 -0.50 -10.57
CA ALA A 132 1.93 -1.65 -11.43
C ALA A 132 0.57 -2.34 -11.28
N LEU A 133 0.09 -2.48 -10.04
CA LEU A 133 -1.25 -2.99 -9.72
C LEU A 133 -2.34 -2.14 -10.37
N LYS A 134 -2.24 -0.81 -10.25
CA LYS A 134 -3.17 0.13 -10.91
C LYS A 134 -3.23 -0.09 -12.41
N LEU A 135 -2.08 -0.15 -13.07
CA LEU A 135 -2.01 -0.30 -14.52
C LEU A 135 -2.57 -1.65 -14.96
N SER A 136 -2.26 -2.72 -14.22
CA SER A 136 -2.81 -4.05 -14.45
C SER A 136 -4.34 -4.05 -14.34
N TYR A 137 -4.89 -3.37 -13.33
CA TYR A 137 -6.34 -3.27 -13.09
C TYR A 137 -7.06 -2.60 -14.25
N PHE A 138 -6.56 -1.45 -14.70
CA PHE A 138 -7.16 -0.76 -15.84
C PHE A 138 -6.94 -1.47 -17.16
N ASN A 139 -5.84 -2.21 -17.33
CA ASN A 139 -5.67 -3.08 -18.50
C ASN A 139 -6.72 -4.19 -18.53
N ALA A 140 -6.99 -4.85 -17.40
CA ALA A 140 -8.02 -5.88 -17.32
C ALA A 140 -9.42 -5.34 -17.63
N LEU A 141 -9.77 -4.16 -17.14
CA LEU A 141 -11.06 -3.53 -17.44
C LEU A 141 -11.23 -3.13 -18.91
N ARG A 142 -10.15 -2.97 -19.69
CA ARG A 142 -10.21 -2.66 -21.13
C ARG A 142 -10.46 -3.90 -21.98
N LEU A 143 -10.26 -5.11 -21.44
CA LEU A 143 -10.50 -6.37 -22.13
C LEU A 143 -11.92 -6.92 -21.91
N VAL A 144 -12.69 -6.32 -21.01
CA VAL A 144 -14.10 -6.65 -20.70
C VAL A 144 -15.03 -5.75 -21.50
#